data_AF-A0A7S2K2L1-F1
#
_entry.id   AF-A0A7S2K2L1-F1
#
_cell.length_a   1.000
_cell.length_b   1.000
_cell.length_c   1.000
_cell.angle_alpha   90.00
_cell.angle_beta   90.00
_cell.angle_gamma   90.00
#
_symmetry.space_group_name_H-M   'P 1'
#
loop_
_entity.id
_entity.type
_entity.pdbx_description
1 polymer ?
#
loop_
_entity_poly.entity_id
_entity_poly.type
_entity_poly.pdbx_seq_one_letter_code
_entity_poly.pdbx_strand_id
1 'polypeptide(L)'
;NEVSVWDSMKTAFRDRNTWPLFIQYACCFGVELTVNNAAALYFQDEFGQSTESAAAIASVFGWMNLFARGAGGLLSDVCNASLGMRGRLLWQSTCLICEGITIVLFAMTQRMAGAIIMMAIFSIFVQAAEGST
;
A
#
# COMPACT_ATOMS: atom_id res chain seq x y z
N ASN A 1 -32.22 -13.82 -9.25
CA ASN A 1 -31.54 -13.04 -10.30
C ASN A 1 -30.06 -13.36 -10.24
N GLU A 2 -29.61 -14.40 -10.94
CA GLU A 2 -28.18 -14.67 -11.09
C GLU A 2 -27.60 -13.61 -12.03
N VAL A 3 -26.89 -12.65 -11.45
CA VAL A 3 -26.16 -11.66 -12.24
C VAL A 3 -24.94 -12.38 -12.82
N SER A 4 -24.91 -12.57 -14.13
CA SER A 4 -23.76 -13.14 -14.82
C SER A 4 -22.51 -12.31 -14.51
N VAL A 5 -21.38 -12.96 -14.22
CA VAL A 5 -20.10 -12.28 -13.93
C VAL A 5 -19.75 -11.27 -15.02
N TRP A 6 -20.04 -11.62 -16.28
CA TRP A 6 -19.82 -10.76 -17.44
C TRP A 6 -20.65 -9.47 -17.43
N ASP A 7 -21.88 -9.53 -16.91
CA ASP A 7 -22.76 -8.36 -16.82
C ASP A 7 -22.34 -7.43 -15.68
N SER A 8 -21.89 -7.99 -14.55
CA SER A 8 -21.30 -7.23 -13.45
C SER A 8 -20.00 -6.54 -13.88
N MET A 9 -19.12 -7.24 -14.61
CA MET A 9 -17.87 -6.64 -15.14
C MET A 9 -18.16 -5.51 -16.13
N LYS A 10 -19.06 -5.73 -17.11
CA LYS A 10 -19.46 -4.66 -18.05
C LYS A 10 -20.02 -3.44 -17.35
N THR A 11 -20.80 -3.64 -16.28
CA THR A 11 -21.36 -2.55 -15.48
C THR A 11 -20.25 -1.78 -14.76
N ALA A 12 -19.30 -2.48 -14.14
CA ALA A 12 -18.16 -1.86 -13.46
C ALA A 12 -17.26 -1.05 -14.40
N PHE A 13 -16.96 -1.55 -15.62
CA PHE A 13 -16.16 -0.82 -16.62
C PHE A 13 -16.86 0.41 -17.19
N ARG A 14 -18.19 0.38 -17.26
CA ARG A 14 -18.99 1.49 -17.79
C ARG A 14 -19.18 2.61 -16.76
N ASP A 15 -19.04 2.30 -15.47
CA ASP A 15 -19.05 3.31 -14.42
C ASP A 15 -17.77 4.14 -14.45
N ARG A 16 -17.93 5.45 -14.62
CA ARG A 16 -16.82 6.41 -14.67
C ARG A 16 -16.12 6.54 -13.32
N ASN A 17 -16.80 6.26 -12.20
CA ASN A 17 -16.22 6.35 -10.86
C ASN A 17 -15.24 5.21 -10.56
N THR A 18 -15.34 4.07 -11.26
CA THR A 18 -14.44 2.93 -11.09
C THR A 18 -13.01 3.24 -11.55
N TRP A 19 -12.87 4.03 -12.61
CA TRP A 19 -11.58 4.30 -13.24
C TRP A 19 -10.58 5.05 -12.34
N PRO A 20 -10.95 6.13 -11.64
CA PRO A 20 -10.06 6.78 -10.67
C PRO A 20 -9.58 5.83 -9.58
N LEU A 21 -10.48 5.01 -9.01
CA LEU A 21 -10.11 4.04 -7.97
C LEU A 21 -9.20 2.94 -8.53
N PHE A 22 -9.45 2.49 -9.75
CA PHE A 22 -8.62 1.51 -10.43
C PHE A 22 -7.20 2.03 -10.69
N ILE A 23 -7.07 3.26 -11.19
CA ILE A 23 -5.77 3.90 -11.42
C ILE A 23 -5.03 4.08 -10.09
N GLN A 24 -5.72 4.58 -9.07
CA GLN A 24 -5.15 4.75 -7.73
C GLN A 24 -4.61 3.42 -7.18
N TYR A 25 -5.41 2.36 -7.26
CA TYR A 25 -5.00 1.02 -6.85
C TYR A 25 -3.79 0.53 -7.64
N ALA A 26 -3.80 0.68 -8.97
CA ALA A 26 -2.69 0.29 -9.82
C ALA A 26 -1.38 1.05 -9.49
N CYS A 27 -1.49 2.33 -9.13
CA CYS A 27 -0.34 3.13 -8.70
C CYS A 27 0.22 2.65 -7.35
N CYS A 28 -0.63 2.52 -6.31
CA CYS A 28 -0.19 2.03 -5.00
C CYS A 28 0.44 0.63 -5.10
N PHE A 29 -0.23 -0.28 -5.81
CA PHE A 29 0.26 -1.64 -6.02
C PHE A 29 1.55 -1.71 -6.85
N GLY A 30 1.70 -0.84 -7.85
CA GLY A 30 2.95 -0.74 -8.59
C GLY A 30 4.11 -0.28 -7.72
N VAL A 31 3.87 0.65 -6.81
CA VAL A 31 4.87 1.14 -5.84
C VAL A 31 5.22 0.03 -4.85
N GLU A 32 4.23 -0.67 -4.28
CA GLU A 32 4.44 -1.82 -3.40
C GLU A 32 5.35 -2.87 -4.05
N LEU A 33 5.03 -3.26 -5.29
CA LEU A 33 5.76 -4.28 -6.02
C LEU A 33 7.22 -3.85 -6.28
N THR A 34 7.43 -2.59 -6.64
CA THR A 34 8.76 -2.04 -6.90
C THR A 34 9.60 -2.03 -5.63
N VAL A 35 9.03 -1.58 -4.51
CA VAL A 35 9.74 -1.51 -3.22
C VAL A 35 10.04 -2.91 -2.69
N ASN A 36 9.09 -3.85 -2.74
CA ASN A 36 9.32 -5.21 -2.29
C ASN A 36 10.39 -5.93 -3.13
N ASN A 37 10.46 -5.66 -4.43
CA ASN A 37 11.49 -6.22 -5.30
C ASN A 37 12.88 -5.61 -5.03
N ALA A 38 12.93 -4.30 -4.80
CA ALA A 38 14.18 -3.57 -4.58
C ALA A 38 14.70 -3.65 -3.13
N ALA A 39 13.85 -3.94 -2.14
CA ALA A 39 14.17 -3.87 -0.72
C ALA A 39 15.39 -4.71 -0.32
N ALA A 40 15.45 -5.98 -0.74
CA ALA A 40 16.55 -6.87 -0.40
C ALA A 40 17.88 -6.37 -0.98
N LEU A 41 17.87 -5.94 -2.25
CA LEU A 41 19.05 -5.36 -2.91
C LEU A 41 19.49 -4.06 -2.26
N TYR A 42 18.55 -3.18 -1.91
CA TYR A 42 18.84 -1.92 -1.23
C TYR A 42 19.58 -2.13 0.11
N PHE A 43 19.12 -3.06 0.96
CA PHE A 43 19.82 -3.32 2.22
C PHE A 43 21.18 -3.99 2.05
N GLN A 44 21.35 -4.76 0.98
CA GLN A 44 22.63 -5.37 0.63
C GLN A 44 23.64 -4.31 0.15
N ASP A 45 23.24 -3.45 -0.79
CA ASP A 45 24.14 -2.51 -1.47
C ASP A 45 24.42 -1.26 -0.62
N GLU A 46 23.40 -0.66 0.01
CA GLU A 46 23.56 0.60 0.77
C GLU A 46 24.05 0.39 2.20
N PHE A 47 23.69 -0.74 2.82
CA PHE A 47 24.03 -1.02 4.23
C PHE A 47 25.00 -2.19 4.41
N GLY A 48 25.48 -2.81 3.32
CA GLY A 48 26.45 -3.90 3.35
C GLY A 48 25.94 -5.15 4.08
N GLN A 49 24.63 -5.36 4.13
CA GLN A 49 24.03 -6.50 4.81
C GLN A 49 24.32 -7.81 4.07
N SER A 50 24.35 -8.93 4.80
CA SER A 50 24.41 -10.24 4.15
C SER A 50 23.10 -10.53 3.42
N THR A 51 23.15 -11.36 2.39
CA THR A 51 21.95 -11.76 1.64
C THR A 51 20.87 -12.33 2.56
N GLU A 52 21.27 -13.09 3.59
CA GLU A 52 20.35 -13.67 4.57
C GLU A 52 19.67 -12.61 5.44
N SER A 53 20.41 -11.61 5.97
CA SER A 53 19.81 -10.58 6.81
C SER A 53 18.95 -9.62 5.99
N ALA A 54 19.38 -9.26 4.78
CA ALA A 54 18.60 -8.44 3.85
C ALA A 54 17.30 -9.14 3.43
N ALA A 55 17.35 -10.45 3.13
CA ALA A 55 16.16 -11.24 2.81
C ALA A 55 15.22 -11.39 4.03
N ALA A 56 15.77 -11.56 5.24
CA ALA A 56 14.98 -11.60 6.45
C ALA A 56 14.22 -10.28 6.65
N ILE A 57 14.91 -9.13 6.53
CA ILE A 57 14.31 -7.80 6.61
C ILE A 57 13.22 -7.66 5.53
N ALA A 58 13.53 -7.95 4.26
CA ALA A 58 12.58 -7.90 3.15
C ALA A 58 11.34 -8.79 3.38
N SER A 59 11.51 -9.97 3.99
CA SER A 59 10.38 -10.85 4.31
C SER A 59 9.40 -10.23 5.30
N VAL A 60 9.88 -9.45 6.28
CA VAL A 60 9.01 -8.75 7.25
C VAL A 60 8.09 -7.76 6.52
N PHE A 61 8.57 -7.15 5.44
CA PHE A 61 7.74 -6.32 4.56
C PHE A 61 6.63 -7.11 3.88
N GLY A 62 6.97 -8.24 3.27
CA GLY A 62 5.97 -9.12 2.66
C GLY A 62 4.91 -9.61 3.65
N TRP A 63 5.28 -9.85 4.91
CA TRP A 63 4.33 -10.23 5.96
C TRP A 63 3.38 -9.09 6.36
N MET A 64 3.83 -7.83 6.31
CA MET A 64 2.97 -6.69 6.60
C MET A 64 1.77 -6.66 5.63
N ASN A 65 1.97 -6.99 4.35
CA ASN A 65 0.94 -6.99 3.30
C ASN A 65 -0.32 -7.77 3.70
N LEU A 66 -0.18 -8.85 4.48
CA LEU A 66 -1.33 -9.64 4.90
C LEU A 66 -2.20 -8.92 5.94
N PHE A 67 -1.58 -8.17 6.85
CA PHE A 67 -2.26 -7.55 7.99
C PHE A 67 -2.68 -6.11 7.70
N ALA A 68 -1.78 -5.28 7.18
CA ALA A 68 -2.08 -3.85 7.02
C ALA A 68 -3.10 -3.62 5.90
N ARG A 69 -3.13 -4.50 4.89
CA ARG A 69 -4.16 -4.47 3.84
C ARG A 69 -5.55 -4.78 4.39
N GLY A 70 -5.69 -5.83 5.19
CA GLY A 70 -6.96 -6.16 5.86
C GLY A 70 -7.40 -5.07 6.85
N ALA A 71 -6.45 -4.54 7.64
CA ALA A 71 -6.72 -3.47 8.58
C ALA A 71 -7.13 -2.16 7.90
N GLY A 72 -6.47 -1.79 6.80
CA GLY A 72 -6.80 -0.59 6.03
C GLY A 72 -8.16 -0.66 5.35
N GLY A 73 -8.55 -1.85 4.86
CA GLY A 73 -9.90 -2.10 4.36
C GLY A 73 -10.96 -1.96 5.45
N LEU A 74 -10.73 -2.57 6.61
CA LEU A 74 -11.64 -2.45 7.76
C LEU A 74 -11.79 -0.98 8.22
N LEU A 75 -10.68 -0.24 8.34
CA LEU A 75 -10.72 1.18 8.72
C LEU A 75 -11.45 2.02 7.67
N SER A 76 -11.24 1.74 6.39
CA SER A 76 -11.99 2.38 5.30
C SER A 76 -13.49 2.13 5.41
N ASP A 77 -13.90 0.90 5.72
CA ASP A 77 -15.31 0.54 5.87
C ASP A 77 -15.95 1.21 7.09
N VAL A 78 -15.21 1.31 8.20
CA VAL A 78 -15.64 2.06 9.40
C VAL A 78 -15.78 3.56 9.10
N CYS A 79 -14.84 4.14 8.36
CA CYS A 79 -14.92 5.54 7.91
C CYS A 79 -16.09 5.75 6.94
N ASN A 80 -16.37 4.78 6.07
CA ASN A 80 -17.52 4.82 5.17
C ASN A 80 -18.84 4.70 5.93
N ALA A 81 -18.92 3.85 6.97
CA ALA A 81 -20.11 3.71 7.80
C ALA A 81 -20.46 5.01 8.57
N SER A 82 -19.46 5.79 8.96
CA SER A 82 -19.63 7.03 9.73
C SER A 82 -19.86 8.27 8.86
N LEU A 83 -19.17 8.40 7.72
CA LEU A 83 -19.17 9.62 6.89
C LEU A 83 -19.63 9.37 5.43
N GLY A 84 -20.11 8.17 5.12
CA GLY A 84 -20.44 7.74 3.75
C GLY A 84 -19.21 7.69 2.85
N MET A 85 -19.42 7.78 1.54
CA MET A 85 -18.33 7.74 0.53
C MET A 85 -17.23 8.78 0.77
N ARG A 86 -17.52 9.89 1.44
CA ARG A 86 -16.53 10.91 1.81
C ARG A 86 -15.52 10.37 2.82
N GLY A 87 -15.96 9.54 3.76
CA GLY A 87 -15.07 8.91 4.76
C GLY A 87 -14.04 7.99 4.13
N ARG A 88 -14.46 7.19 3.15
CA ARG A 88 -13.56 6.32 2.38
C ARG A 88 -12.54 7.12 1.57
N LEU A 89 -12.97 8.17 0.88
CA LEU A 89 -12.07 9.06 0.13
C LEU A 89 -11.08 9.80 1.04
N LEU A 90 -11.51 10.21 2.24
CA LEU A 90 -10.63 10.85 3.23
C LEU A 90 -9.58 9.88 3.76
N TRP A 91 -9.96 8.64 4.06
CA TRP A 91 -9.02 7.59 4.47
C TRP A 91 -7.99 7.31 3.37
N GLN A 92 -8.46 7.06 2.14
CA GLN A 92 -7.60 6.87 0.96
C GLN A 92 -6.61 8.03 0.75
N SER A 93 -7.12 9.28 0.80
CA SER A 93 -6.29 10.48 0.62
C SER A 93 -5.26 10.62 1.75
N THR A 94 -5.63 10.28 2.98
CA THR A 94 -4.72 10.33 4.14
C THR A 94 -3.61 9.30 3.99
N CYS A 95 -3.94 8.06 3.61
CA CYS A 95 -2.94 7.02 3.35
C CYS A 95 -1.95 7.45 2.25
N LEU A 96 -2.43 8.02 1.14
CA LEU A 96 -1.58 8.47 0.04
C LEU A 96 -0.65 9.63 0.43
N ILE A 97 -1.13 10.58 1.23
CA ILE A 97 -0.30 11.67 1.75
C ILE A 97 0.77 11.13 2.70
N CYS A 98 0.40 10.24 3.62
CA CYS A 98 1.33 9.61 4.55
C CYS A 98 2.37 8.75 3.83
N GLU A 99 1.97 8.01 2.78
CA GLU A 99 2.87 7.28 1.89
C GLU A 99 3.92 8.22 1.28
N GLY A 100 3.48 9.31 0.67
CA GLY A 100 4.35 10.31 0.05
C GLY A 100 5.30 11.01 1.04
N ILE A 101 4.85 11.29 2.26
CA ILE A 101 5.71 11.87 3.31
C ILE A 101 6.75 10.83 3.75
N THR A 102 6.33 9.59 3.98
CA THR A 102 7.21 8.56 4.55
C THR A 102 8.30 8.15 3.57
N ILE A 103 8.02 8.10 2.26
CA ILE A 103 9.05 7.80 1.25
C ILE A 103 10.12 8.90 1.16
N VAL A 104 9.73 10.17 1.32
CA VAL A 104 10.68 11.29 1.38
C VAL A 104 11.53 11.21 2.64
N LEU A 105 10.93 10.91 3.80
CA LEU A 105 11.67 10.72 5.05
C LEU A 105 12.62 9.52 4.99
N PHE A 106 12.21 8.43 4.33
CA PHE A 106 13.06 7.28 4.06
C PHE A 106 14.29 7.68 3.24
N ALA A 107 14.10 8.43 2.14
CA ALA A 107 15.19 8.90 1.30
C ALA A 107 16.20 9.81 2.03
N MET A 108 15.75 10.53 3.06
CA MET A 108 16.62 11.37 3.89
C MET A 108 17.36 10.59 5.00
N THR A 109 16.99 9.33 5.25
CA THR A 109 17.50 8.57 6.38
C THR A 109 18.79 7.83 6.03
N GLN A 110 19.88 8.21 6.71
CA GLN A 110 21.23 7.64 6.50
C GLN A 110 21.56 6.47 7.45
N ARG A 111 20.65 6.11 8.37
CA ARG A 111 20.87 5.06 9.39
C ARG A 111 20.03 3.82 9.05
N MET A 112 20.65 2.65 9.09
CA MET A 112 20.02 1.36 8.75
C MET A 112 18.70 1.12 9.53
N ALA A 113 18.74 1.23 10.86
CA ALA A 113 17.54 1.03 11.68
C ALA A 113 16.43 2.03 11.36
N GLY A 114 16.79 3.28 11.04
CA GLY A 114 15.83 4.29 10.62
C GLY A 114 15.21 3.97 9.26
N ALA A 115 16.01 3.48 8.31
CA ALA A 115 15.53 3.06 6.99
C ALA A 115 14.53 1.90 7.10
N ILE A 116 14.82 0.89 7.94
CA ILE A 116 13.90 -0.23 8.20
C ILE A 116 12.57 0.29 8.78
N ILE A 117 12.62 1.17 9.79
CA ILE A 117 11.41 1.71 10.42
C ILE A 117 10.59 2.55 9.44
N MET A 118 11.23 3.46 8.70
CA MET A 118 10.53 4.32 7.74
C MET A 118 9.93 3.49 6.61
N MET A 119 10.65 2.50 6.11
CA MET A 119 10.11 1.59 5.11
C MET A 119 8.91 0.82 5.67
N ALA A 120 8.91 0.45 6.96
CA ALA A 120 7.82 -0.32 7.57
C ALA A 120 6.54 0.51 7.69
N ILE A 121 6.70 1.75 8.15
CA ILE A 121 5.62 2.73 8.19
C ILE A 121 5.08 3.00 6.79
N PHE A 122 5.97 3.17 5.81
CA PHE A 122 5.59 3.35 4.40
C PHE A 122 4.76 2.17 3.90
N SER A 123 5.24 0.94 4.13
CA SER A 123 4.57 -0.30 3.73
C SER A 123 3.15 -0.41 4.31
N ILE A 124 2.97 -0.04 5.59
CA ILE A 124 1.64 -0.01 6.22
C ILE A 124 0.68 0.93 5.47
N PHE A 125 1.13 2.13 5.10
CA PHE A 125 0.26 3.10 4.41
C PHE A 125 -0.07 2.70 2.98
N VAL A 126 0.90 2.14 2.23
CA VAL A 126 0.68 1.62 0.87
C VAL A 126 -0.38 0.53 0.89
N GLN A 127 -0.20 -0.48 1.75
CA GLN A 127 -1.15 -1.60 1.84
C GLN A 127 -2.51 -1.15 2.37
N ALA A 128 -2.55 -0.19 3.30
CA ALA A 128 -3.80 0.35 3.80
C ALA A 128 -4.56 1.11 2.70
N ALA A 129 -3.85 1.84 1.82
CA ALA A 129 -4.43 2.48 0.65
C ALA A 129 -5.01 1.42 -0.32
N GLU A 130 -4.26 0.36 -0.61
CA GLU A 130 -4.71 -0.75 -1.46
C GLU A 130 -5.89 -1.55 -0.89
N GLY A 131 -5.94 -1.73 0.42
CA GLY A 131 -7.05 -2.40 1.10
C GLY A 131 -8.32 -1.53 1.14
N SER A 132 -8.17 -0.21 1.01
CA SER A 132 -9.27 0.74 1.05
C SER A 132 -9.91 1.05 -0.29
N THR A 133 -9.35 0.57 -1.40
CA THR A 133 -9.91 0.63 -2.76
C THR A 133 -10.65 -0.65 -3.12
#